data_AF-A0A951F720-F1
#
_entry.id   AF-A0A951F720-F1
#
_cell.length_a   1.000
_cell.length_b   1.000
_cell.length_c   1.000
_cell.angle_alpha   90.00
_cell.angle_beta   90.00
_cell.angle_gamma   90.00
#
_symmetry.space_group_name_H-M   'P 1'
#
loop_
_entity.id
_entity.type
_entity.pdbx_description
1 polymer ?
#
loop_
_entity_poly.entity_id
_entity_poly.type
_entity_poly.pdbx_seq_one_letter_code
_entity_poly.pdbx_strand_id
1 'polypeptide(L)'
;MLRIAFLVLFGSLIAVGAPSFKTWRSATENELHEVIPERVQVERERIETEFRTASGITDGNHRFFAGVVMITAGYSAELKYSNFLITQVPIKIDRITLEPGTYVFGWKHRSDDVLQVSLYEAQSGKLLGMVDASRTNRIGKIESFYISPPGERSQIQIGRFAMRYELLTRK
;
A
#
# COMPACT_ATOMS: atom_id res chain seq x y z
N MET A 1 -65.07 25.54 -33.00
CA MET A 1 -64.21 24.42 -33.44
C MET A 1 -62.82 25.04 -33.61
N LEU A 2 -61.74 24.69 -32.93
CA LEU A 2 -61.18 23.41 -32.50
C LEU A 2 -60.22 23.71 -31.32
N ARG A 3 -60.34 23.01 -30.18
CA ARG A 3 -59.42 23.14 -29.04
C ARG A 3 -58.23 22.20 -29.26
N ILE A 4 -57.01 22.71 -29.33
CA ILE A 4 -55.80 21.89 -29.36
C ILE A 4 -55.18 21.98 -27.95
N ALA A 5 -55.32 20.91 -27.19
CA ALA A 5 -54.65 20.72 -25.91
C ALA A 5 -53.23 20.20 -26.20
N PHE A 6 -52.21 20.96 -25.78
CA PHE A 6 -50.82 20.50 -25.81
C PHE A 6 -50.46 19.99 -24.42
N LEU A 7 -50.39 18.67 -24.28
CA LEU A 7 -49.97 17.99 -23.06
C LEU A 7 -48.44 17.91 -23.08
N VAL A 8 -47.77 18.76 -22.30
CA VAL A 8 -46.31 18.70 -22.11
C VAL A 8 -46.04 17.84 -20.87
N LEU A 9 -45.59 16.61 -21.11
CA LEU A 9 -45.16 15.68 -20.08
C LEU A 9 -43.77 15.14 -20.43
N PHE A 10 -42.72 15.72 -19.87
CA PHE A 10 -41.35 15.19 -19.83
C PHE A 10 -40.71 15.88 -18.62
N GLY A 11 -40.41 15.22 -17.51
CA GLY A 11 -39.70 13.96 -17.36
C GLY A 11 -38.56 14.28 -16.39
N SER A 12 -38.84 14.24 -15.09
CA SER A 12 -37.87 14.61 -14.06
C SER A 12 -36.77 13.54 -14.03
N LEU A 13 -35.58 13.86 -14.57
CA LEU A 13 -34.39 13.06 -14.35
C LEU A 13 -34.01 13.19 -12.87
N ILE A 14 -34.40 12.20 -12.07
CA ILE A 14 -33.75 11.94 -10.79
C ILE A 14 -32.39 11.34 -11.17
N ALA A 15 -31.34 12.17 -11.18
CA ALA A 15 -29.97 11.70 -11.21
C ALA A 15 -29.74 10.93 -9.89
N VAL A 16 -29.89 9.61 -9.94
CA VAL A 16 -29.43 8.72 -8.88
C VAL A 16 -27.90 8.82 -8.90
N GLY A 17 -27.35 9.69 -8.06
CA GLY A 17 -25.93 9.68 -7.75
C GLY A 17 -25.60 8.30 -7.21
N ALA A 18 -24.92 7.49 -8.02
CA ALA A 18 -24.37 6.23 -7.54
C ALA A 18 -23.47 6.55 -6.33
N PRO A 19 -23.57 5.81 -5.22
CA PRO A 19 -22.62 5.99 -4.13
C PRO A 19 -21.22 5.73 -4.71
N SER A 20 -20.39 6.78 -4.79
CA SER A 20 -19.00 6.59 -5.13
C SER A 20 -18.38 5.81 -3.98
N PHE A 21 -18.16 4.50 -4.16
CA PHE A 21 -17.25 3.79 -3.30
C PHE A 21 -15.93 4.57 -3.35
N LYS A 22 -15.53 5.17 -2.21
CA LYS A 22 -14.28 5.94 -2.13
C LYS A 22 -13.17 4.96 -2.48
N THR A 23 -12.70 5.09 -3.72
CA THR A 23 -11.78 4.14 -4.32
C THR A 23 -10.43 4.44 -3.71
N TRP A 24 -9.82 3.44 -3.08
CA TRP A 24 -8.45 3.53 -2.61
C TRP A 24 -7.57 4.04 -3.75
N ARG A 25 -6.84 5.11 -3.48
CA ARG A 25 -5.98 5.81 -4.45
C ARG A 25 -4.58 5.97 -3.88
N SER A 26 -3.62 6.35 -4.71
CA SER A 26 -2.29 6.75 -4.22
C SER A 26 -2.42 7.92 -3.25
N ALA A 27 -1.69 7.82 -2.13
CA ALA A 27 -1.52 8.93 -1.20
C ALA A 27 -0.57 9.97 -1.81
N THR A 28 -0.87 11.24 -1.55
CA THR A 28 0.01 12.36 -1.90
C THR A 28 1.20 12.43 -0.94
N GLU A 29 2.24 13.16 -1.31
CA GLU A 29 3.42 13.37 -0.46
C GLU A 29 3.04 13.96 0.91
N ASN A 30 2.18 14.99 0.93
CA ASN A 30 1.69 15.60 2.16
C ASN A 30 0.94 14.60 3.05
N GLU A 31 0.08 13.75 2.46
CA GLU A 31 -0.64 12.72 3.21
C GLU A 31 0.33 11.64 3.75
N LEU A 32 1.38 11.31 3.00
CA LEU A 32 2.40 10.36 3.47
C LEU A 32 3.21 10.90 4.64
N HIS A 33 3.49 12.21 4.68
CA HIS A 33 4.13 12.87 5.82
C HIS A 33 3.31 12.80 7.11
N GLU A 34 1.99 12.62 7.03
CA GLU A 34 1.14 12.45 8.22
C GLU A 34 1.33 11.08 8.91
N VAL A 35 1.79 10.06 8.17
CA VAL A 35 1.82 8.67 8.65
C VAL A 35 3.20 8.01 8.63
N ILE A 36 4.14 8.51 7.83
CA ILE A 36 5.52 8.01 7.79
C ILE A 36 6.41 8.95 8.60
N PRO A 37 6.97 8.51 9.74
CA PRO A 37 7.86 9.34 10.54
C PRO A 37 9.27 9.42 9.93
N GLU A 38 10.00 10.50 10.21
CA GLU A 38 11.41 10.64 9.79
C GLU A 38 12.30 9.49 10.29
N ARG A 39 12.01 8.99 11.49
CA ARG A 39 12.66 7.81 12.09
C ARG A 39 11.63 6.82 12.61
N VAL A 40 11.81 5.55 12.29
CA VAL A 40 10.94 4.46 12.72
C VAL A 40 11.58 3.67 13.86
N GLN A 41 10.78 3.27 14.84
CA GLN A 41 11.22 2.34 15.89
C GLN A 41 11.18 0.91 15.33
N VAL A 42 12.33 0.24 15.31
CA VAL A 42 12.46 -1.16 14.90
C VAL A 42 13.22 -1.91 15.99
N GLU A 43 12.56 -2.86 16.64
CA GLU A 43 13.07 -3.51 17.85
C GLU A 43 13.52 -2.45 18.88
N ARG A 44 14.83 -2.33 19.12
CA ARG A 44 15.44 -1.37 20.04
C ARG A 44 16.07 -0.16 19.36
N GLU A 45 15.97 -0.07 18.03
CA GLU A 45 16.63 0.95 17.21
C GLU A 45 15.65 2.00 16.68
N ARG A 46 16.17 3.20 16.43
CA ARG A 46 15.45 4.27 15.74
C ARG A 46 16.16 4.55 14.42
N ILE A 47 15.59 4.04 13.34
CA ILE A 47 16.24 4.03 12.02
C ILE A 47 15.66 5.15 11.16
N GLU A 48 16.52 5.91 10.48
CA GLU A 48 16.11 6.92 9.51
C GLU A 48 15.34 6.32 8.34
N THR A 49 14.30 7.03 7.88
CA THR A 49 13.57 6.69 6.67
C THR A 49 14.09 7.47 5.48
N GLU A 50 14.11 6.82 4.32
CA GLU A 50 14.46 7.45 3.05
C GLU A 50 13.18 7.97 2.38
N PHE A 51 12.65 9.08 2.87
CA PHE A 51 11.30 9.55 2.51
C PHE A 51 11.06 9.74 1.00
N ARG A 52 12.10 10.02 0.20
CA ARG A 52 11.99 10.06 -1.28
C ARG A 52 11.51 8.74 -1.93
N THR A 53 11.48 7.64 -1.16
CA THR A 53 10.99 6.32 -1.55
C THR A 53 9.60 6.00 -0.97
N ALA A 54 9.01 6.94 -0.23
CA ALA A 54 7.73 6.76 0.43
C ALA A 54 6.64 6.49 -0.62
N SER A 55 5.81 5.51 -0.34
CA SER A 55 4.68 5.15 -1.18
C SER A 55 3.54 4.65 -0.30
N GLY A 56 2.32 4.92 -0.72
CA GLY A 56 1.15 4.40 -0.02
C GLY A 56 -0.14 4.70 -0.73
N ILE A 57 -1.20 4.15 -0.17
CA ILE A 57 -2.57 4.31 -0.64
C ILE A 57 -3.45 4.77 0.51
N THR A 58 -4.50 5.50 0.17
CA THR A 58 -5.50 6.00 1.12
C THR A 58 -6.90 5.89 0.56
N ASP A 59 -7.88 5.72 1.44
CA ASP A 59 -9.30 5.84 1.11
C ASP A 59 -9.82 7.28 1.17
N GLY A 60 -8.95 8.25 1.53
CA GLY A 60 -9.31 9.65 1.70
C GLY A 60 -10.11 9.96 2.97
N ASN A 61 -10.13 9.04 3.95
CA ASN A 61 -10.73 9.19 5.28
C ASN A 61 -9.71 8.82 6.39
N HIS A 62 -8.47 9.28 6.26
CA HIS A 62 -7.38 9.00 7.22
C HIS A 62 -7.09 7.52 7.47
N ARG A 63 -7.43 6.63 6.52
CA ARG A 63 -6.94 5.25 6.52
C ARG A 63 -5.88 5.08 5.46
N PHE A 64 -4.76 4.51 5.86
CA PHE A 64 -3.56 4.36 5.04
C PHE A 64 -3.05 2.93 5.06
N PHE A 65 -2.48 2.54 3.92
CA PHE A 65 -1.47 1.49 3.83
C PHE A 65 -0.28 2.09 3.10
N ALA A 66 0.83 2.27 3.82
CA ALA A 66 2.00 3.01 3.35
C ALA A 66 3.30 2.35 3.78
N GLY A 67 4.40 2.75 3.16
CA GLY A 67 5.73 2.28 3.50
C GLY A 67 6.83 3.12 2.88
N VAL A 68 8.05 2.83 3.29
CA VAL A 68 9.26 3.58 2.91
C VAL A 68 10.49 2.68 3.05
N VAL A 69 11.54 2.95 2.29
CA VAL A 69 12.86 2.33 2.51
C VAL A 69 13.49 2.91 3.77
N MET A 70 14.21 2.07 4.53
CA MET A 70 14.96 2.48 5.73
C MET A 70 16.45 2.57 5.42
N ILE A 71 17.14 3.52 6.05
CA ILE A 71 18.60 3.67 5.96
C ILE A 71 19.23 2.84 7.08
N THR A 72 19.48 1.55 6.82
CA THR A 72 19.91 0.59 7.87
C THR A 72 21.42 0.49 8.06
N ALA A 73 22.22 1.21 7.28
CA ALA A 73 23.67 1.15 7.41
C ALA A 73 24.10 1.61 8.81
N GLY A 74 24.90 0.79 9.51
CA GLY A 74 25.34 1.09 10.87
C GLY A 74 24.34 0.73 11.98
N TYR A 75 23.25 0.05 11.63
CA TYR A 75 22.26 -0.49 12.56
C TYR A 75 22.33 -2.02 12.62
N SER A 76 21.90 -2.64 13.73
CA SER A 76 21.77 -4.10 13.82
C SER A 76 20.70 -4.67 12.88
N ALA A 77 19.80 -3.81 12.40
CA ALA A 77 18.87 -4.08 11.31
C ALA A 77 19.52 -4.33 9.93
N GLU A 78 20.79 -3.97 9.75
CA GLU A 78 21.49 -4.10 8.46
C GLU A 78 21.42 -5.54 7.92
N LEU A 79 21.15 -5.68 6.62
CA LEU A 79 20.93 -6.97 5.92
C LEU A 79 19.67 -7.77 6.33
N LYS A 80 18.99 -7.41 7.43
CA LYS A 80 17.77 -8.08 7.90
C LYS A 80 16.52 -7.35 7.42
N TYR A 81 16.50 -6.02 7.54
CA TYR A 81 15.37 -5.19 7.16
C TYR A 81 15.78 -4.21 6.05
N SER A 82 14.84 -3.89 5.17
CA SER A 82 15.03 -2.90 4.10
C SER A 82 13.94 -1.84 4.08
N ASN A 83 12.72 -2.21 4.49
CA ASN A 83 11.55 -1.36 4.35
C ASN A 83 10.73 -1.37 5.64
N PHE A 84 10.10 -0.23 5.90
CA PHE A 84 9.05 -0.05 6.89
C PHE A 84 7.69 -0.02 6.20
N LEU A 85 6.69 -0.60 6.87
CA LEU A 85 5.28 -0.56 6.48
C LEU A 85 4.44 -0.09 7.67
N ILE A 86 3.42 0.71 7.38
CA ILE A 86 2.33 1.03 8.29
C ILE A 86 1.01 0.70 7.61
N THR A 87 0.14 0.00 8.32
CA THR A 87 -1.23 -0.23 7.87
C THR A 87 -2.23 0.14 8.96
N GLN A 88 -3.30 0.82 8.57
CA GLN A 88 -4.41 1.20 9.45
C GLN A 88 -5.67 0.38 9.18
N VAL A 89 -5.58 -0.58 8.25
CA VAL A 89 -6.60 -1.58 7.96
C VAL A 89 -5.95 -2.96 7.87
N PRO A 90 -6.68 -4.06 8.09
CA PRO A 90 -6.08 -5.37 7.90
C PRO A 90 -5.76 -5.60 6.41
N ILE A 91 -4.53 -6.04 6.13
CA ILE A 91 -4.02 -6.35 4.79
C ILE A 91 -3.63 -7.81 4.75
N LYS A 92 -3.97 -8.50 3.67
CA LYS A 92 -3.47 -9.85 3.41
C LYS A 92 -2.39 -9.81 2.34
N ILE A 93 -1.26 -10.46 2.58
CA ILE A 93 -0.18 -10.68 1.62
C ILE A 93 0.04 -12.18 1.54
N ASP A 94 -0.37 -12.78 0.42
CA ASP A 94 -0.46 -14.23 0.26
C ASP A 94 -1.24 -14.90 1.43
N ARG A 95 -0.57 -15.62 2.34
CA ARG A 95 -1.21 -16.30 3.48
C ARG A 95 -1.08 -15.53 4.80
N ILE A 96 -0.40 -14.39 4.79
CA ILE A 96 -0.09 -13.61 5.98
C ILE A 96 -1.10 -12.47 6.08
N THR A 97 -1.76 -12.35 7.22
CA THR A 97 -2.59 -11.19 7.55
C THR A 97 -1.80 -10.24 8.44
N LEU A 98 -1.66 -9.00 7.99
CA LEU A 98 -1.17 -7.88 8.77
C LEU A 98 -2.37 -7.15 9.34
N GLU A 99 -2.52 -7.16 10.65
CA GLU A 99 -3.50 -6.33 11.34
C GLU A 99 -3.07 -4.84 11.31
N PRO A 100 -3.93 -3.89 11.70
CA PRO A 100 -3.50 -2.50 11.88
C PRO A 100 -2.28 -2.40 12.80
N GLY A 101 -1.20 -1.78 12.32
CA GLY A 101 0.07 -1.76 13.01
C GLY A 101 1.25 -1.37 12.11
N THR A 102 2.46 -1.54 12.66
CA THR A 102 3.72 -1.25 11.98
C THR A 102 4.56 -2.51 11.80
N TYR A 103 5.17 -2.62 10.63
CA TYR A 103 5.86 -3.81 10.18
C TYR A 103 7.16 -3.40 9.48
N VAL A 104 8.07 -4.35 9.39
CA VAL A 104 9.26 -4.24 8.55
C VAL A 104 9.38 -5.49 7.71
N PHE A 105 10.04 -5.36 6.57
CA PHE A 105 10.47 -6.52 5.80
C PHE A 105 11.87 -6.34 5.27
N GLY A 106 12.50 -7.47 5.00
CA GLY A 106 13.70 -7.57 4.17
C GLY A 106 13.48 -8.64 3.11
N TRP A 107 14.40 -8.72 2.17
CA TRP A 107 14.29 -9.66 1.06
C TRP A 107 15.65 -10.23 0.66
N LYS A 108 15.64 -11.42 0.09
CA LYS A 108 16.79 -12.07 -0.51
C LYS A 108 16.41 -12.69 -1.84
N HIS A 109 17.34 -12.76 -2.78
CA HIS A 109 17.14 -13.53 -4.00
C HIS A 109 17.02 -15.01 -3.64
N ARG A 110 15.89 -15.62 -4.01
CA ARG A 110 15.75 -17.09 -4.01
C ARG A 110 16.17 -17.65 -5.37
N SER A 111 15.92 -16.89 -6.43
CA SER A 111 16.40 -17.12 -7.80
C SER A 111 16.50 -15.79 -8.53
N ASP A 112 16.89 -15.81 -9.81
CA ASP A 112 16.97 -14.60 -10.63
C ASP A 112 15.62 -13.88 -10.77
N ASP A 113 14.52 -14.61 -10.72
CA ASP A 113 13.17 -14.08 -10.96
C ASP A 113 12.28 -14.04 -9.70
N VAL A 114 12.83 -14.37 -8.54
CA VAL A 114 12.07 -14.40 -7.27
C VAL A 114 12.88 -13.83 -6.12
N LEU A 115 12.30 -12.83 -5.45
CA LEU A 115 12.69 -12.43 -4.11
C LEU A 115 11.85 -13.19 -3.08
N GLN A 116 12.50 -13.79 -2.09
CA GLN A 116 11.84 -14.20 -0.86
C GLN A 116 11.82 -13.00 0.08
N VAL A 117 10.62 -12.53 0.42
CA VAL A 117 10.37 -11.41 1.33
C VAL A 117 9.98 -11.96 2.69
N SER A 118 10.69 -11.56 3.74
CA SER A 118 10.41 -11.95 5.13
C SER A 118 9.75 -10.77 5.86
N LEU A 119 8.56 -10.98 6.40
CA LEU A 119 7.74 -9.95 7.06
C LEU A 119 7.82 -10.09 8.58
N TYR A 120 7.97 -8.98 9.28
CA TYR A 120 8.12 -8.94 10.74
C TYR A 120 7.29 -7.82 11.36
N GLU A 121 6.85 -8.01 12.61
CA GLU A 121 6.40 -6.91 13.45
C GLU A 121 7.56 -5.94 13.72
N ALA A 122 7.35 -4.64 13.49
CA ALA A 122 8.44 -3.65 13.63
C ALA A 122 8.96 -3.58 15.08
N GLN A 123 8.05 -3.59 16.06
CA GLN A 123 8.41 -3.39 17.47
C GLN A 123 9.10 -4.61 18.10
N SER A 124 8.65 -5.83 17.77
CA SER A 124 9.12 -7.05 18.42
C SER A 124 10.20 -7.79 17.61
N GLY A 125 10.30 -7.52 16.30
CA GLY A 125 11.14 -8.28 15.39
C GLY A 125 10.63 -9.72 15.15
N LYS A 126 9.40 -10.02 15.57
CA LYS A 126 8.78 -11.34 15.39
C LYS A 126 8.50 -11.59 13.91
N LEU A 127 8.99 -12.71 13.39
CA LEU A 127 8.70 -13.18 12.04
C LEU A 127 7.22 -13.57 11.93
N LEU A 128 6.54 -12.97 10.96
CA LEU A 128 5.15 -13.26 10.62
C LEU A 128 5.04 -14.30 9.50
N GLY A 129 6.03 -14.35 8.63
CA GLY A 129 6.14 -15.34 7.56
C GLY A 129 6.96 -14.83 6.39
N MET A 130 6.97 -15.63 5.33
CA MET A 130 7.69 -15.34 4.10
C MET A 130 6.74 -15.42 2.91
N VAL A 131 6.94 -14.53 1.94
CA VAL A 131 6.18 -14.48 0.69
C VAL A 131 7.13 -14.31 -0.49
N ASP A 132 6.72 -14.79 -1.66
CA ASP A 132 7.51 -14.62 -2.88
C ASP A 132 7.04 -13.39 -3.65
N ALA A 133 7.98 -12.53 -4.00
CA ALA A 133 7.78 -11.45 -4.95
C ALA A 133 8.44 -11.83 -6.28
N SER A 134 7.63 -11.99 -7.32
CA SER A 134 8.09 -12.42 -8.64
C SER A 134 8.52 -11.22 -9.49
N ARG A 135 9.51 -11.42 -10.36
CA ARG A 135 9.93 -10.43 -11.33
C ARG A 135 8.75 -10.07 -12.24
N THR A 136 8.56 -8.78 -12.42
CA THR A 136 7.53 -8.21 -13.29
C THR A 136 8.12 -7.97 -14.68
N ASN A 137 7.31 -8.21 -15.71
CA ASN A 137 7.66 -7.91 -17.10
C ASN A 137 7.35 -6.43 -17.46
N ARG A 138 7.30 -5.54 -16.47
CA ARG A 138 6.90 -4.14 -16.68
C ARG A 138 8.02 -3.39 -17.40
N ILE A 139 7.66 -2.78 -18.52
CA ILE A 139 8.47 -1.79 -19.22
C ILE A 139 8.08 -0.42 -18.66
N GLY A 140 9.00 0.29 -18.03
CA GLY A 140 8.73 1.61 -17.42
C GLY A 140 9.68 1.96 -16.26
N LYS A 141 9.32 3.02 -15.52
CA LYS A 141 10.08 3.48 -14.35
C LYS A 141 10.18 2.38 -13.31
N ILE A 142 11.40 2.11 -12.86
CA ILE A 142 11.69 1.20 -11.76
C ILE A 142 11.79 2.04 -10.51
N GLU A 143 10.95 1.73 -9.54
CA GLU A 143 10.92 2.41 -8.24
C GLU A 143 11.48 1.45 -7.19
N SER A 144 12.28 1.97 -6.25
CA SER A 144 12.83 1.17 -5.16
C SER A 144 11.71 0.52 -4.35
N PHE A 145 10.62 1.25 -4.14
CA PHE A 145 9.43 0.79 -3.43
C PHE A 145 8.17 1.49 -3.99
N TYR A 146 7.10 0.74 -4.23
CA TYR A 146 5.82 1.30 -4.66
C TYR A 146 4.64 0.42 -4.22
N ILE A 147 3.58 1.02 -3.69
CA ILE A 147 2.31 0.37 -3.36
C ILE A 147 1.27 0.88 -4.35
N SER A 148 0.83 0.00 -5.25
CA SER A 148 -0.17 0.32 -6.26
C SER A 148 -1.58 0.29 -5.66
N PRO A 149 -2.49 1.23 -6.01
CA PRO A 149 -3.89 1.18 -5.58
C PRO A 149 -4.60 -0.09 -6.09
N PRO A 150 -5.59 -0.63 -5.34
CA PRO A 150 -6.31 -1.84 -5.75
C PRO A 150 -7.08 -1.68 -7.07
N GLY A 151 -7.54 -0.47 -7.38
CA GLY A 151 -8.21 -0.16 -8.64
C GLY A 151 -7.29 -0.21 -9.86
N GLU A 152 -5.98 -0.16 -9.65
CA GLU A 152 -4.97 -0.34 -10.68
C GLU A 152 -4.45 -1.79 -10.64
N ARG A 153 -3.68 -2.11 -9.59
CA ARG A 153 -3.10 -3.42 -9.31
C ARG A 153 -2.87 -3.53 -7.82
N SER A 154 -3.47 -4.51 -7.13
CA SER A 154 -3.20 -4.72 -5.70
C SER A 154 -1.83 -5.39 -5.48
N GLN A 155 -0.75 -4.61 -5.60
CA GLN A 155 0.62 -5.09 -5.47
C GLN A 155 1.53 -4.12 -4.69
N ILE A 156 2.52 -4.71 -4.03
CA ILE A 156 3.69 -4.03 -3.44
C ILE A 156 4.88 -4.38 -4.32
N GLN A 157 5.55 -3.36 -4.86
CA GLN A 157 6.69 -3.48 -5.77
C GLN A 157 7.98 -3.12 -5.05
N ILE A 158 9.02 -3.92 -5.29
CA ILE A 158 10.40 -3.72 -4.84
C ILE A 158 11.29 -3.80 -6.08
N GLY A 159 11.73 -2.64 -6.61
CA GLY A 159 12.47 -2.61 -7.87
C GLY A 159 11.65 -3.21 -9.02
N ARG A 160 12.09 -4.36 -9.55
CA ARG A 160 11.39 -5.10 -10.61
C ARG A 160 10.50 -6.23 -10.10
N PHE A 161 10.44 -6.48 -8.81
CA PHE A 161 9.70 -7.58 -8.22
C PHE A 161 8.41 -7.08 -7.59
N ALA A 162 7.35 -7.90 -7.59
CA ALA A 162 6.10 -7.53 -6.95
C ALA A 162 5.44 -8.72 -6.25
N MET A 163 4.79 -8.43 -5.13
CA MET A 163 3.92 -9.35 -4.38
C MET A 163 2.52 -8.76 -4.30
N ARG A 164 1.49 -9.61 -4.34
CA ARG A 164 0.09 -9.17 -4.27
C ARG A 164 -0.34 -8.91 -2.84
N TYR A 165 -1.25 -7.95 -2.67
CA TYR A 165 -1.94 -7.73 -1.40
C TYR A 165 -3.45 -7.63 -1.60
N GLU A 166 -4.21 -7.80 -0.52
CA GLU A 166 -5.66 -7.59 -0.47
C GLU A 166 -6.01 -6.73 0.74
N LEU A 167 -6.90 -5.74 0.55
CA LEU A 167 -7.49 -5.00 1.66
C LEU A 167 -8.65 -5.82 2.23
N LEU A 168 -8.61 -6.10 3.53
CA LEU A 168 -9.66 -6.86 4.22
C LEU A 168 -10.71 -5.95 4.89
N THR A 169 -10.85 -4.71 4.42
CA THR A 169 -11.87 -3.79 4.93
C THR A 169 -13.25 -4.43 4.82
N ARG A 170 -13.94 -4.54 5.96
CA ARG A 170 -15.33 -5.00 6.00
C ARG A 170 -16.20 -4.05 5.16
N LYS A 171 -17.05 -4.66 4.32
CA LYS A 171 -18.11 -3.96 3.57
C LYS A 171 -19.12 -3.33 4.52
#